data_AF-A0AAU3KHM4-F1
#
_entry.id   AF-A0AAU3KHM4-F1
#
_cell.length_a   1.000
_cell.length_b   1.000
_cell.length_c   1.000
_cell.angle_alpha   90.00
_cell.angle_beta   90.00
_cell.angle_gamma   90.00
#
_symmetry.space_group_name_H-M   'P 1'
#
loop_
_entity.id
_entity.type
_entity.pdbx_description
1 polymer ?
#
loop_
_entity_poly.entity_id
_entity_poly.type
_entity_poly.pdbx_seq_one_letter_code
_entity_poly.pdbx_strand_id
1 'polypeptide(L)'
;MSGDASGANRDPERLRRITETARVHGLGRHRRGYPAAKGDARLDLYENGCTVIVGRDVRVARYDSTEVRQKIVRMHRNGVHTHTSHEYRIIDTCGAELKVTEAITGPGEWGPQLVEAVAVRQAGGASDAVWAGHRVQFGPWWISAYEVGAGRKTLALQELRAFRVHQGQAVIEAGAQTRVTQGIDEIPNFPVFRHLLRQVRPDLPESAGRVFGRRRMVRQMNQLIAVAAVAAFGLACMVGWPVQQAELCGKLSRLQAARSELTGQLKDLRNAAANYRGADQDGVRADSDKLGKFTSSGFHWLKAQDLDGATTSIRTVCQANSFSK
;
A
#
# COMPACT_ATOMS: atom_id res chain seq x y z
N MET A 1 19.23 -34.14 -3.62
CA MET A 1 18.10 -34.64 -2.80
C MET A 1 17.22 -33.46 -2.43
N SER A 2 16.24 -33.13 -3.27
CA SER A 2 15.24 -32.09 -2.95
C SER A 2 14.15 -32.75 -2.10
N GLY A 3 14.30 -32.67 -0.78
CA GLY A 3 13.24 -33.04 0.15
C GLY A 3 12.01 -32.18 -0.10
N ASP A 4 10.84 -32.81 -0.08
CA ASP A 4 9.54 -32.20 -0.30
C ASP A 4 9.24 -31.16 0.80
N ALA A 5 9.62 -29.91 0.56
CA ALA A 5 9.39 -28.78 1.47
C ALA A 5 7.90 -28.54 1.75
N SER A 6 6.99 -29.18 1.01
CA SER A 6 5.55 -29.07 1.24
C SER A 6 5.09 -29.83 2.50
N GLY A 7 5.79 -30.91 2.89
CA GLY A 7 5.45 -31.73 4.05
C GLY A 7 5.82 -31.08 5.40
N ALA A 8 7.01 -30.50 5.50
CA ALA A 8 7.53 -29.89 6.73
C ALA A 8 6.70 -28.68 7.22
N ASN A 9 5.92 -28.08 6.33
CA ASN A 9 5.06 -26.94 6.64
C ASN A 9 3.61 -27.33 7.01
N ARG A 10 3.30 -28.64 6.98
CA ARG A 10 2.01 -29.22 7.40
C ARG A 10 2.11 -30.09 8.66
N ASP A 11 3.27 -30.14 9.31
CA ASP A 11 3.44 -30.86 10.58
C ASP A 11 2.45 -30.33 11.66
N PRO A 12 1.49 -31.16 12.10
CA PRO A 12 0.47 -30.74 13.07
C PRO A 12 1.06 -30.33 14.42
N GLU A 13 2.13 -30.98 14.88
CA GLU A 13 2.75 -30.66 16.18
C GLU A 13 3.41 -29.28 16.14
N ARG A 14 4.06 -28.98 15.02
CA ARG A 14 4.61 -27.66 14.76
C ARG A 14 3.54 -26.57 14.73
N LEU A 15 2.43 -26.78 14.01
CA LEU A 15 1.32 -25.82 13.99
C LEU A 15 0.70 -25.63 15.38
N ARG A 16 0.63 -26.71 16.19
CA ARG A 16 0.20 -26.64 17.59
C ARG A 16 1.13 -25.75 18.41
N ARG A 17 2.44 -25.92 18.30
CA ARG A 17 3.44 -25.09 19.00
C ARG A 17 3.35 -23.62 18.60
N ILE A 18 3.18 -23.32 17.32
CA ILE A 18 2.97 -21.94 16.84
C ILE A 18 1.74 -21.31 17.51
N THR A 19 0.63 -22.03 17.48
CA THR A 19 -0.65 -21.57 18.01
C THR A 19 -0.57 -21.35 19.52
N GLU A 20 0.03 -22.29 20.25
CA GLU A 20 0.21 -22.16 21.69
C GLU A 20 1.14 -21.02 22.06
N THR A 21 2.25 -20.86 21.33
CA THR A 21 3.16 -19.73 21.53
C THR A 21 2.45 -18.39 21.26
N ALA A 22 1.69 -18.30 20.18
CA ALA A 22 0.92 -17.10 19.86
C ALA A 22 -0.12 -16.76 20.94
N ARG A 23 -0.75 -17.78 21.53
CA ARG A 23 -1.70 -17.64 22.64
C ARG A 23 -1.00 -17.12 23.91
N VAL A 24 0.11 -17.75 24.30
CA VAL A 24 0.90 -17.36 25.49
C VAL A 24 1.37 -15.90 25.39
N HIS A 25 1.74 -15.44 24.19
CA HIS A 25 2.18 -14.05 23.98
C HIS A 25 1.04 -13.07 23.65
N GLY A 26 -0.22 -13.50 23.64
CA GLY A 26 -1.38 -12.64 23.41
C GLY A 26 -1.43 -12.02 22.01
N LEU A 27 -0.98 -12.74 20.99
CA LEU A 27 -0.88 -12.21 19.62
C LEU A 27 -2.24 -11.95 18.94
N GLY A 28 -3.34 -12.44 19.54
CA GLY A 28 -4.69 -12.28 19.03
C GLY A 28 -5.03 -13.28 17.93
N ARG A 29 -5.97 -12.94 17.06
CA ARG A 29 -6.44 -13.85 15.99
C ARG A 29 -5.35 -14.04 14.93
N HIS A 30 -5.18 -15.28 14.48
CA HIS A 30 -4.35 -15.61 13.32
C HIS A 30 -4.92 -14.97 12.07
N ARG A 31 -4.10 -14.23 11.33
CA ARG A 31 -4.51 -13.60 10.06
C ARG A 31 -4.09 -14.44 8.88
N ARG A 32 -2.81 -14.82 8.81
CA ARG A 32 -2.26 -15.56 7.68
C ARG A 32 -0.92 -16.20 8.00
N GLY A 33 -0.74 -17.43 7.51
CA GLY A 33 0.54 -18.11 7.48
C GLY A 33 1.21 -18.02 6.11
N TYR A 34 2.53 -17.89 6.11
CA TYR A 34 3.40 -17.86 4.94
C TYR A 34 4.41 -19.01 5.05
N PRO A 35 4.33 -20.00 4.15
CA PRO A 35 5.19 -21.17 4.20
C PRO A 35 6.61 -20.85 3.73
N ALA A 36 7.55 -21.73 4.05
CA ALA A 36 8.90 -21.71 3.49
C ALA A 36 8.85 -21.75 1.96
N ALA A 37 9.67 -20.93 1.32
CA ALA A 37 10.06 -21.12 -0.07
C ALA A 37 11.17 -22.18 -0.17
N LYS A 38 12.04 -22.25 0.84
CA LYS A 38 13.11 -23.23 0.99
C LYS A 38 13.34 -23.56 2.47
N GLY A 39 13.65 -24.82 2.76
CA GLY A 39 13.93 -25.29 4.12
C GLY A 39 12.71 -25.23 5.04
N ASP A 40 12.95 -25.00 6.33
CA ASP A 40 11.93 -25.07 7.38
C ASP A 40 11.56 -23.68 7.93
N ALA A 41 11.64 -22.61 7.14
CA ALA A 41 11.18 -21.29 7.59
C ALA A 41 9.64 -21.17 7.52
N ARG A 42 9.03 -20.43 8.45
CA ARG A 42 7.61 -20.10 8.38
C ARG A 42 7.35 -18.78 9.10
N LEU A 43 6.43 -17.98 8.58
CA LEU A 43 5.96 -16.74 9.21
C LEU A 43 4.44 -16.80 9.35
N ASP A 44 3.92 -16.59 10.55
CA ASP A 44 2.48 -16.41 10.78
C ASP A 44 2.23 -15.01 11.33
N LEU A 45 1.38 -14.27 10.64
CA LEU A 45 0.93 -12.94 11.04
C LEU A 45 -0.34 -13.05 11.87
N TYR A 46 -0.37 -12.34 12.98
CA TYR A 46 -1.51 -12.21 13.88
C TYR A 46 -1.95 -10.74 13.98
N GLU A 47 -2.95 -10.45 14.83
CA GLU A 47 -3.44 -9.09 15.05
C GLU A 47 -2.44 -8.19 15.76
N ASN A 48 -1.77 -8.71 16.80
CA ASN A 48 -0.88 -7.93 17.67
C ASN A 48 0.61 -8.30 17.52
N GLY A 49 0.95 -9.22 16.62
CA GLY A 49 2.32 -9.64 16.41
C GLY A 49 2.47 -10.68 15.32
N CYS A 50 3.64 -11.31 15.27
CA CYS A 50 3.92 -12.43 14.39
C CYS A 50 4.77 -13.49 15.08
N THR A 51 4.72 -14.70 14.55
CA THR A 51 5.65 -15.77 14.88
C THR A 51 6.51 -16.11 13.69
N VAL A 52 7.80 -16.32 13.91
CA VAL A 52 8.76 -16.75 12.89
C VAL A 52 9.42 -18.04 13.36
N ILE A 53 9.53 -19.02 12.47
CA ILE A 53 10.28 -20.24 12.76
C ILE A 53 11.69 -20.11 12.20
N VAL A 54 12.67 -20.25 13.10
CA VAL A 54 14.10 -20.28 12.80
C VAL A 54 14.63 -21.63 13.28
N GLY A 55 14.91 -22.54 12.36
CA GLY A 55 15.25 -23.92 12.69
C GLY A 55 14.07 -24.62 13.39
N ARG A 56 14.25 -25.00 14.66
CA ARG A 56 13.22 -25.67 15.47
C ARG A 56 12.46 -24.72 16.40
N ASP A 57 12.91 -23.49 16.54
CA ASP A 57 12.38 -22.54 17.51
C ASP A 57 11.30 -21.66 16.92
N VAL A 58 10.24 -21.42 17.70
CA VAL A 58 9.20 -20.44 17.40
C VAL A 58 9.57 -19.14 18.11
N ARG A 59 9.95 -18.12 17.33
CA ARG A 59 10.28 -16.78 17.82
C ARG A 59 9.08 -15.86 17.65
N VAL A 60 8.92 -14.90 18.56
CA VAL A 60 7.73 -14.03 18.62
C VAL A 60 8.12 -12.57 18.61
N ALA A 61 7.53 -11.77 17.72
CA ALA A 61 7.64 -10.32 17.75
C ALA A 61 6.25 -9.70 17.97
N ARG A 62 6.16 -8.74 18.89
CA ARG A 62 4.92 -7.99 19.14
C ARG A 62 4.95 -6.65 18.42
N TYR A 63 3.86 -6.29 17.76
CA TYR A 63 3.80 -5.09 16.93
C TYR A 63 3.85 -3.79 17.74
N ASP A 64 3.47 -3.81 19.03
CA ASP A 64 3.54 -2.64 19.90
C ASP A 64 4.95 -2.30 20.38
N SER A 65 5.89 -3.25 20.35
CA SER A 65 7.24 -3.04 20.89
C SER A 65 8.38 -3.41 19.93
N THR A 66 8.10 -4.12 18.83
CA THR A 66 9.16 -4.51 17.88
C THR A 66 9.67 -3.30 17.10
N GLU A 67 10.96 -3.31 16.78
CA GLU A 67 11.49 -2.55 15.66
C GLU A 67 11.33 -3.38 14.38
N VAL A 68 11.03 -2.75 13.26
CA VAL A 68 11.11 -3.32 11.91
C VAL A 68 12.00 -2.46 11.03
N ARG A 69 13.01 -3.08 10.43
CA ARG A 69 13.85 -2.49 9.38
C ARG A 69 13.58 -3.21 8.08
N GLN A 70 13.53 -2.46 6.98
CA GLN A 70 13.28 -3.02 5.65
C GLN A 70 14.43 -2.67 4.70
N LYS A 71 14.94 -3.68 4.00
CA LYS A 71 15.92 -3.54 2.94
C LYS A 71 15.40 -4.23 1.69
N ILE A 72 14.99 -3.42 0.72
CA ILE A 72 14.48 -3.91 -0.56
C ILE A 72 15.38 -3.41 -1.68
N VAL A 73 16.07 -4.34 -2.34
CA VAL A 73 17.06 -4.02 -3.38
C VAL A 73 16.56 -4.50 -4.73
N ARG A 74 16.41 -3.58 -5.68
CA ARG A 74 16.11 -3.92 -7.08
C ARG A 74 17.41 -4.11 -7.83
N MET A 75 17.63 -5.32 -8.33
CA MET A 75 18.76 -5.66 -9.17
C MET A 75 18.42 -5.38 -10.63
N HIS A 76 19.39 -4.79 -11.34
CA HIS A 76 19.33 -4.53 -12.76
C HIS A 76 20.56 -5.13 -13.45
N ARG A 77 20.38 -5.70 -14.64
CA ARG A 77 21.46 -6.14 -15.52
C ARG A 77 21.22 -5.51 -16.88
N ASN A 78 22.18 -4.73 -17.37
CA ASN A 78 22.07 -3.99 -18.63
C ASN A 78 20.79 -3.11 -18.71
N GLY A 79 20.47 -2.41 -17.62
CA GLY A 79 19.26 -1.57 -17.52
C GLY A 79 17.94 -2.33 -17.29
N VAL A 80 17.92 -3.65 -17.50
CA VAL A 80 16.72 -4.49 -17.33
C VAL A 80 16.62 -4.97 -15.89
N HIS A 81 15.43 -4.86 -15.30
CA HIS A 81 15.15 -5.39 -13.97
C HIS A 81 15.24 -6.92 -13.97
N THR A 82 16.06 -7.49 -13.10
CA THR A 82 16.25 -8.95 -13.02
C THR A 82 15.57 -9.57 -11.80
N HIS A 83 15.75 -8.98 -10.63
CA HIS A 83 15.24 -9.51 -9.37
C HIS A 83 15.04 -8.39 -8.35
N THR A 84 14.12 -8.57 -7.42
CA THR A 84 13.99 -7.70 -6.23
C THR A 84 14.23 -8.54 -5.00
N SER A 85 15.30 -8.29 -4.25
CA SER A 85 15.54 -8.95 -2.96
C SER A 85 14.82 -8.22 -1.83
N HIS A 86 14.25 -9.00 -0.91
CA HIS A 86 13.55 -8.51 0.26
C HIS A 86 14.19 -9.05 1.54
N GLU A 87 14.57 -8.14 2.42
CA GLU A 87 15.06 -8.45 3.76
C GLU A 87 14.33 -7.55 4.76
N TYR A 88 13.76 -8.17 5.79
CA TYR A 88 13.15 -7.50 6.92
C TYR A 88 13.84 -7.97 8.20
N ARG A 89 14.18 -7.04 9.07
CA ARG A 89 14.74 -7.35 10.40
C ARG A 89 13.74 -6.91 11.44
N ILE A 90 13.40 -7.80 12.35
CA ILE A 90 12.50 -7.52 13.47
C ILE A 90 13.15 -7.89 14.79
N ILE A 91 12.80 -7.21 15.86
CA ILE A 91 13.27 -7.54 17.21
C ILE A 91 12.20 -8.38 17.90
N ASP A 92 12.57 -9.57 18.36
CA ASP A 92 11.65 -10.43 19.07
C ASP A 92 11.47 -10.04 20.54
N THR A 93 10.55 -10.72 21.21
CA THR A 93 10.22 -10.49 22.62
C THR A 93 11.37 -10.81 23.59
N CYS A 94 12.42 -11.49 23.13
CA CYS A 94 13.64 -11.73 23.89
C CYS A 94 14.74 -10.70 23.56
N GLY A 95 14.45 -9.69 22.73
CA GLY A 95 15.41 -8.67 22.29
C GLY A 95 16.35 -9.14 21.18
N ALA A 96 16.16 -10.33 20.60
CA ALA A 96 17.01 -10.83 19.53
C ALA A 96 16.52 -10.35 18.16
N GLU A 97 17.45 -10.04 17.27
CA GLU A 97 17.14 -9.69 15.88
C GLU A 97 16.82 -10.94 15.05
N LEU A 98 15.65 -10.95 14.43
CA LEU A 98 15.21 -11.97 13.48
C LEU A 98 15.30 -11.42 12.06
N LYS A 99 16.02 -12.13 11.21
CA LYS A 99 16.14 -11.82 9.78
C LYS A 99 15.12 -12.62 8.98
N VAL A 100 14.10 -11.96 8.44
CA VAL A 100 13.06 -12.55 7.59
C VAL A 100 13.33 -12.20 6.13
N THR A 101 13.50 -13.22 5.30
CA THR A 101 13.96 -13.07 3.90
C THR A 101 13.08 -13.86 2.94
N GLU A 102 13.51 -13.94 1.68
CA GLU A 102 12.90 -14.75 0.62
C GLU A 102 12.97 -16.28 0.87
N ALA A 103 13.55 -16.71 1.98
CA ALA A 103 13.37 -18.07 2.49
C ALA A 103 11.90 -18.39 2.81
N ILE A 104 11.05 -17.37 2.97
CA ILE A 104 9.60 -17.47 3.15
C ILE A 104 8.90 -16.97 1.88
N THR A 105 7.93 -17.74 1.38
CA THR A 105 7.21 -17.41 0.16
C THR A 105 6.44 -16.08 0.27
N GLY A 106 6.36 -15.36 -0.85
CA GLY A 106 5.57 -14.14 -0.95
C GLY A 106 6.07 -12.92 -0.14
N PRO A 107 7.37 -12.56 -0.16
CA PRO A 107 7.89 -11.41 0.59
C PRO A 107 7.29 -10.06 0.17
N GLY A 108 6.93 -9.89 -1.10
CA GLY A 108 6.16 -8.74 -1.57
C GLY A 108 4.73 -8.71 -1.01
N GLU A 109 4.27 -9.79 -0.41
CA GLU A 109 2.96 -9.90 0.21
C GLU A 109 3.01 -9.68 1.72
N TRP A 110 3.79 -10.48 2.45
CA TRP A 110 3.85 -10.43 3.92
C TRP A 110 4.67 -9.24 4.42
N GLY A 111 5.71 -8.81 3.72
CA GLY A 111 6.59 -7.73 4.13
C GLY A 111 5.84 -6.40 4.36
N PRO A 112 5.07 -5.91 3.36
CA PRO A 112 4.25 -4.71 3.56
C PRO A 112 3.19 -4.86 4.66
N GLN A 113 2.61 -6.07 4.84
CA GLN A 113 1.62 -6.29 5.91
C GLN A 113 2.26 -6.21 7.30
N LEU A 114 3.45 -6.78 7.46
CA LEU A 114 4.23 -6.72 8.69
C LEU A 114 4.57 -5.27 9.05
N VAL A 115 5.18 -4.54 8.11
CA VAL A 115 5.58 -3.14 8.30
C VAL A 115 4.38 -2.24 8.64
N GLU A 116 3.27 -2.44 7.94
CA GLU A 116 2.05 -1.68 8.21
C GLU A 116 1.41 -2.03 9.55
N ALA A 117 1.37 -3.30 9.94
CA ALA A 117 0.78 -3.72 11.21
C ALA A 117 1.56 -3.13 12.40
N VAL A 118 2.90 -3.11 12.32
CA VAL A 118 3.75 -2.39 13.28
C VAL A 118 3.42 -0.91 13.30
N ALA A 119 3.33 -0.28 12.12
CA ALA A 119 3.07 1.15 12.04
C ALA A 119 1.70 1.55 12.63
N VAL A 120 0.64 0.83 12.28
CA VAL A 120 -0.72 1.05 12.82
C VAL A 120 -0.73 0.88 14.33
N ARG A 121 -0.01 -0.10 14.86
CA ARG A 121 0.00 -0.37 16.31
C ARG A 121 0.77 0.69 17.10
N GLN A 122 1.85 1.24 16.54
CA GLN A 122 2.72 2.19 17.24
C GLN A 122 2.40 3.66 16.99
N ALA A 123 1.69 3.99 15.90
CA ALA A 123 1.44 5.37 15.50
C ALA A 123 0.77 6.21 16.61
N GLY A 124 -0.27 5.68 17.26
CA GLY A 124 -1.01 6.40 18.32
C GLY A 124 -0.10 6.82 19.48
N GLY A 125 0.55 5.86 20.13
CA GLY A 125 1.44 6.15 21.26
C GLY A 125 2.63 7.03 20.88
N ALA A 126 3.15 6.89 19.65
CA ALA A 126 4.22 7.75 19.15
C ALA A 126 3.74 9.20 18.93
N SER A 127 2.51 9.40 18.43
CA SER A 127 1.89 10.72 18.31
C SER A 127 1.68 11.35 19.68
N ASP A 128 1.11 10.59 20.63
CA ASP A 128 0.87 11.08 22.00
C ASP A 128 2.19 11.53 22.65
N ALA A 129 3.26 10.76 22.47
CA ALA A 129 4.58 11.12 22.97
C ALA A 129 5.11 12.43 22.36
N VAL A 130 4.99 12.61 21.04
CA VAL A 130 5.38 13.86 20.36
C VAL A 130 4.60 15.06 20.91
N TRP A 131 3.28 14.94 21.06
CA TRP A 131 2.42 16.02 21.54
C TRP A 131 2.58 16.31 23.03
N ALA A 132 3.02 15.33 23.82
CA ALA A 132 3.46 15.52 25.20
C ALA A 132 4.84 16.20 25.31
N GLY A 133 5.47 16.58 24.19
CA GLY A 133 6.78 17.23 24.15
C GLY A 133 7.97 16.26 24.20
N HIS A 134 7.73 14.96 24.14
CA HIS A 134 8.80 13.97 24.10
C HIS A 134 9.42 13.85 22.70
N ARG A 135 10.65 13.35 22.66
CA ARG A 135 11.35 12.94 21.44
C ARG A 135 11.10 11.45 21.20
N VAL A 136 10.66 11.10 20.00
CA VAL A 136 10.49 9.71 19.56
C VAL A 136 11.66 9.32 18.66
N GLN A 137 12.36 8.25 19.01
CA GLN A 137 13.58 7.81 18.35
C GLN A 137 13.33 6.66 17.37
N PHE A 138 13.99 6.72 16.22
CA PHE A 138 13.98 5.77 15.11
C PHE A 138 15.43 5.52 14.66
N GLY A 139 16.20 4.83 15.52
CA GLY A 139 17.63 4.61 15.30
C GLY A 139 18.43 5.92 15.27
N PRO A 140 19.13 6.25 14.15
CA PRO A 140 19.88 7.50 14.04
C PRO A 140 18.96 8.74 13.90
N TRP A 141 17.67 8.55 13.65
CA TRP A 141 16.71 9.63 13.47
C TRP A 141 15.81 9.77 14.69
N TRP A 142 15.31 10.97 14.93
CA TRP A 142 14.28 11.22 15.95
C TRP A 142 13.41 12.41 15.56
N ILE A 143 12.22 12.51 16.15
CA ILE A 143 11.29 13.61 15.91
C ILE A 143 10.61 14.04 17.21
N SER A 144 10.28 15.33 17.29
CA SER A 144 9.47 15.97 18.35
C SER A 144 8.47 16.93 17.72
N ALA A 145 7.72 17.66 18.55
CA ALA A 145 6.76 18.67 18.07
C ALA A 145 7.42 19.88 17.39
N TYR A 146 8.73 20.10 17.61
CA TYR A 146 9.44 21.31 17.15
C TYR A 146 10.67 21.04 16.29
N GLU A 147 11.28 19.86 16.44
CA GLU A 147 12.55 19.52 15.81
C GLU A 147 12.53 18.09 15.25
N VAL A 148 13.32 17.89 14.20
CA VAL A 148 13.72 16.57 13.72
C VAL A 148 15.24 16.46 13.82
N GLY A 149 15.73 15.30 14.25
CA GLY A 149 17.16 15.01 14.26
C GLY A 149 17.52 13.83 13.38
N ALA A 150 18.73 13.90 12.83
CA ALA A 150 19.32 12.86 12.01
C ALA A 150 20.83 12.79 12.26
N GLY A 151 21.27 11.77 13.00
CA GLY A 151 22.64 11.64 13.49
C GLY A 151 22.99 12.77 14.46
N ARG A 152 24.01 13.56 14.10
CA ARG A 152 24.46 14.71 14.90
C ARG A 152 23.76 16.03 14.56
N LYS A 153 22.88 16.03 13.56
CA LYS A 153 22.17 17.24 13.11
C LYS A 153 20.80 17.30 13.75
N THR A 154 20.45 18.50 14.21
CA THR A 154 19.11 18.87 14.66
C THR A 154 18.61 19.96 13.73
N LEU A 155 17.38 19.82 13.24
CA LEU A 155 16.74 20.73 12.30
C LEU A 155 15.43 21.19 12.91
N ALA A 156 15.23 22.51 13.01
CA ALA A 156 13.94 23.03 13.40
C ALA A 156 12.90 22.63 12.35
N LEU A 157 11.73 22.18 12.80
CA LEU A 157 10.69 21.74 11.87
C LEU A 157 10.33 22.85 10.90
N GLN A 158 10.28 24.12 11.32
CA GLN A 158 9.97 25.26 10.45
C GLN A 158 10.97 25.48 9.31
N GLU A 159 12.21 25.00 9.46
CA GLU A 159 13.24 25.13 8.43
C GLU A 159 13.15 24.04 7.37
N LEU A 160 12.37 22.97 7.61
CA LEU A 160 12.21 21.88 6.65
C LEU A 160 11.49 22.37 5.39
N ARG A 161 12.12 22.09 4.25
CA ARG A 161 11.63 22.48 2.92
C ARG A 161 11.09 21.31 2.12
N ALA A 162 11.63 20.10 2.34
CA ALA A 162 11.13 18.90 1.69
C ALA A 162 11.48 17.65 2.49
N PHE A 163 10.63 16.64 2.35
CA PHE A 163 10.93 15.26 2.72
C PHE A 163 10.70 14.36 1.52
N ARG A 164 11.72 13.59 1.14
CA ARG A 164 11.66 12.77 -0.08
C ARG A 164 12.12 11.36 0.22
N VAL A 165 11.48 10.41 -0.44
CA VAL A 165 11.93 9.02 -0.46
C VAL A 165 12.32 8.69 -1.88
N HIS A 166 13.59 8.38 -2.12
CA HIS A 166 14.12 8.11 -3.46
C HIS A 166 15.14 6.97 -3.41
N GLN A 167 14.98 5.97 -4.28
CA GLN A 167 15.92 4.84 -4.41
C GLN A 167 16.30 4.15 -3.07
N GLY A 168 15.33 4.00 -2.17
CA GLY A 168 15.57 3.36 -0.86
C GLY A 168 16.24 4.27 0.18
N GLN A 169 16.40 5.56 -0.12
CA GLN A 169 16.90 6.57 0.80
C GLN A 169 15.80 7.54 1.21
N ALA A 170 15.82 7.97 2.47
CA ALA A 170 15.06 9.10 2.98
C ALA A 170 15.96 10.35 2.97
N VAL A 171 15.43 11.45 2.44
CA VAL A 171 16.13 12.73 2.32
C VAL A 171 15.31 13.82 3.01
N ILE A 172 15.94 14.52 3.95
CA ILE A 172 15.40 15.74 4.57
C ILE A 172 16.21 16.93 4.04
N GLU A 173 15.50 17.94 3.55
CA GLU A 173 16.06 19.22 3.12
C GLU A 173 15.59 20.33 4.08
N ALA A 174 16.52 21.13 4.58
CA ALA A 174 16.26 22.22 5.51
C ALA A 174 17.09 23.46 5.18
N GLY A 175 16.51 24.65 5.32
CA GLY A 175 17.19 25.90 4.98
C GLY A 175 17.75 25.91 3.55
N ALA A 176 18.76 26.74 3.29
CA ALA A 176 19.30 26.91 1.94
C ALA A 176 20.23 25.76 1.48
N GLN A 177 20.96 25.13 2.40
CA GLN A 177 22.06 24.22 2.07
C GLN A 177 22.06 22.92 2.87
N THR A 178 21.14 22.74 3.82
CA THR A 178 21.17 21.55 4.67
C THR A 178 20.39 20.43 4.01
N ARG A 179 21.11 19.34 3.72
CA ARG A 179 20.54 18.09 3.25
C ARG A 179 21.06 16.95 4.11
N VAL A 180 20.15 16.08 4.55
CA VAL A 180 20.48 14.84 5.26
C VAL A 180 19.86 13.68 4.52
N THR A 181 20.67 12.65 4.24
CA THR A 181 20.28 11.47 3.48
C THR A 181 20.61 10.24 4.31
N GLN A 182 19.66 9.30 4.40
CA GLN A 182 19.82 8.05 5.14
C GLN A 182 19.17 6.89 4.39
N GLY A 183 19.76 5.70 4.45
CA GLY A 183 19.10 4.48 3.99
C GLY A 183 17.84 4.19 4.80
N ILE A 184 16.74 3.82 4.15
CA ILE A 184 15.50 3.43 4.85
C ILE A 184 15.74 2.19 5.74
N ASP A 185 16.68 1.33 5.38
CA ASP A 185 17.08 0.14 6.16
C ASP A 185 17.76 0.50 7.49
N GLU A 186 18.23 1.74 7.64
CA GLU A 186 18.83 2.26 8.87
C GLU A 186 17.83 2.98 9.78
N ILE A 187 16.59 3.20 9.34
CA ILE A 187 15.54 3.87 10.09
C ILE A 187 14.49 2.83 10.53
N PRO A 188 14.56 2.31 11.78
CA PRO A 188 13.51 1.47 12.34
C PRO A 188 12.13 2.11 12.22
N ASN A 189 11.11 1.30 11.97
CA ASN A 189 9.71 1.73 11.98
C ASN A 189 9.47 2.96 11.09
N PHE A 190 10.19 3.08 9.97
CA PHE A 190 10.16 4.24 9.06
C PHE A 190 8.75 4.77 8.73
N PRO A 191 7.71 3.94 8.52
CA PRO A 191 6.36 4.47 8.31
C PRO A 191 5.79 5.25 9.50
N VAL A 192 6.15 4.89 10.73
CA VAL A 192 5.76 5.64 11.95
C VAL A 192 6.44 7.00 11.93
N PHE A 193 7.76 7.06 11.71
CA PHE A 193 8.48 8.32 11.55
C PHE A 193 7.82 9.23 10.50
N ARG A 194 7.54 8.68 9.31
CA ARG A 194 6.89 9.41 8.22
C ARG A 194 5.48 9.89 8.61
N HIS A 195 4.73 9.08 9.35
CA HIS A 195 3.42 9.46 9.86
C HIS A 195 3.51 10.65 10.81
N LEU A 196 4.42 10.61 11.78
CA LEU A 196 4.65 11.73 12.71
C LEU A 196 5.07 13.00 11.99
N LEU A 197 6.02 12.89 11.04
CA LEU A 197 6.49 14.04 10.27
C LEU A 197 5.35 14.76 9.54
N ARG A 198 4.43 13.99 8.94
CA ARG A 198 3.23 14.55 8.29
C ARG A 198 2.26 15.21 9.25
N GLN A 199 2.15 14.73 10.49
CA GLN A 199 1.30 15.36 11.50
C GLN A 199 1.87 16.72 11.93
N VAL A 200 3.18 16.77 12.20
CA VAL A 200 3.83 18.00 12.72
C VAL A 200 4.18 19.01 11.62
N ARG A 201 4.30 18.57 10.37
CA ARG A 201 4.55 19.41 9.18
C ARG A 201 3.66 18.95 8.00
N PRO A 202 2.35 19.22 8.04
CA PRO A 202 1.41 18.76 7.01
C PRO A 202 1.59 19.44 5.65
N ASP A 203 2.22 20.62 5.63
CA ASP A 203 2.53 21.43 4.47
C ASP A 203 3.84 21.02 3.76
N LEU A 204 4.63 20.13 4.38
CA LEU A 204 5.94 19.74 3.85
C LEU A 204 5.76 19.00 2.51
N PRO A 205 6.33 19.52 1.40
CA PRO A 205 6.25 18.87 0.10
C PRO A 205 6.82 17.46 0.18
N GLU A 206 5.96 16.49 -0.04
CA GLU A 206 6.36 15.09 -0.08
C GLU A 206 6.40 14.61 -1.53
N SER A 207 7.55 14.77 -2.16
CA SER A 207 7.76 14.15 -3.47
C SER A 207 8.02 12.66 -3.25
N ALA A 208 7.02 11.83 -3.52
CA ALA A 208 7.19 10.40 -3.64
C ALA A 208 8.08 10.12 -4.85
N GLY A 209 9.38 9.88 -4.64
CA GLY A 209 10.28 9.43 -5.68
C GLY A 209 9.99 7.97 -6.06
N ARG A 210 8.81 7.68 -6.64
CA ARG A 210 8.33 6.33 -7.03
C ARG A 210 8.80 5.21 -6.11
N VAL A 211 8.69 5.40 -4.80
CA VAL A 211 8.92 4.32 -3.83
C VAL A 211 7.57 3.65 -3.59
N PHE A 212 7.48 2.38 -4.02
CA PHE A 212 6.38 1.44 -3.85
C PHE A 212 4.97 1.98 -4.07
N GLY A 213 4.50 1.86 -5.32
CA GLY A 213 3.13 2.16 -5.70
C GLY A 213 2.70 1.52 -7.02
N ARG A 214 2.97 0.22 -7.25
CA ARG A 214 2.15 -0.58 -8.17
C ARG A 214 1.94 -1.97 -7.59
N ARG A 215 0.65 -2.29 -7.39
CA ARG A 215 0.03 -3.49 -6.78
C ARG A 215 -0.09 -3.49 -5.25
N ARG A 216 -0.89 -2.56 -4.73
CA ARG A 216 -1.93 -2.80 -3.72
C ARG A 216 -2.76 -1.54 -3.53
N MET A 217 -3.75 -1.36 -4.39
CA MET A 217 -4.81 -0.37 -4.18
C MET A 217 -6.15 -1.05 -4.52
N VAL A 218 -6.43 -2.20 -3.88
CA VAL A 218 -7.73 -2.90 -3.95
C VAL A 218 -8.08 -3.61 -2.63
N ARG A 219 -7.46 -3.28 -1.47
CA ARG A 219 -7.88 -3.96 -0.22
C ARG A 219 -7.91 -3.13 1.06
N GLN A 220 -7.24 -1.98 1.13
CA GLN A 220 -7.31 -1.10 2.30
C GLN A 220 -8.37 -0.01 2.24
N MET A 221 -8.96 0.24 1.07
CA MET A 221 -10.22 0.98 1.02
C MET A 221 -11.39 0.17 1.62
N ASN A 222 -11.30 -1.16 1.72
CA ASN A 222 -12.43 -2.01 2.08
C ASN A 222 -12.76 -2.10 3.58
N GLN A 223 -11.91 -1.65 4.52
CA GLN A 223 -12.21 -1.73 5.95
C GLN A 223 -12.80 -0.44 6.53
N LEU A 224 -12.35 0.73 6.07
CA LEU A 224 -13.03 2.00 6.37
C LEU A 224 -14.33 2.14 5.57
N ILE A 225 -14.38 1.58 4.35
CA ILE A 225 -15.65 1.41 3.62
C ILE A 225 -16.52 0.36 4.30
N ALA A 226 -16.06 -0.73 4.91
CA ALA A 226 -16.97 -1.71 5.52
C ALA A 226 -17.77 -1.15 6.71
N VAL A 227 -17.19 -0.29 7.56
CA VAL A 227 -17.93 0.30 8.70
C VAL A 227 -18.85 1.42 8.23
N ALA A 228 -18.39 2.26 7.28
CA ALA A 228 -19.24 3.25 6.64
C ALA A 228 -20.30 2.62 5.72
N ALA A 229 -20.04 1.46 5.13
CA ALA A 229 -20.93 0.72 4.24
C ALA A 229 -21.90 -0.18 5.00
N VAL A 230 -21.65 -0.66 6.21
CA VAL A 230 -22.73 -1.32 6.98
C VAL A 230 -23.76 -0.27 7.44
N ALA A 231 -23.31 0.94 7.81
CA ALA A 231 -24.19 2.07 8.10
C ALA A 231 -24.88 2.64 6.83
N ALA A 232 -24.16 2.73 5.70
CA ALA A 232 -24.72 3.21 4.44
C ALA A 232 -25.50 2.12 3.67
N PHE A 233 -25.26 0.83 3.87
CA PHE A 233 -26.03 -0.28 3.27
C PHE A 233 -27.33 -0.52 4.06
N GLY A 234 -27.35 -0.23 5.37
CA GLY A 234 -28.60 -0.10 6.13
C GLY A 234 -29.50 1.04 5.62
N LEU A 235 -28.91 2.13 5.10
CA LEU A 235 -29.62 3.26 4.50
C LEU A 235 -29.86 3.10 2.98
N ALA A 236 -28.97 2.42 2.25
CA ALA A 236 -29.03 2.24 0.79
C ALA A 236 -29.76 0.96 0.35
N CYS A 237 -29.98 -0.01 1.23
CA CYS A 237 -30.96 -1.07 0.99
C CYS A 237 -32.40 -0.55 0.97
N MET A 238 -32.63 0.73 1.32
CA MET A 238 -33.92 1.39 1.11
C MET A 238 -33.97 2.29 -0.13
N VAL A 239 -32.85 2.62 -0.79
CA VAL A 239 -32.84 3.31 -2.09
C VAL A 239 -31.57 2.98 -2.89
N GLY A 240 -31.64 1.97 -3.76
CA GLY A 240 -30.59 1.71 -4.75
C GLY A 240 -30.68 2.75 -5.88
N TRP A 241 -29.85 3.79 -5.85
CA TRP A 241 -29.91 4.84 -6.86
C TRP A 241 -29.19 4.42 -8.16
N PRO A 242 -29.89 4.28 -9.29
CA PRO A 242 -29.26 3.97 -10.58
C PRO A 242 -28.41 5.15 -11.08
N VAL A 243 -27.31 4.87 -11.80
CA VAL A 243 -26.64 5.90 -12.62
C VAL A 243 -27.65 6.35 -13.68
N GLN A 244 -28.18 7.55 -13.50
CA GLN A 244 -29.16 8.14 -14.41
C GLN A 244 -28.46 8.68 -15.67
N GLN A 245 -29.22 8.83 -16.75
CA GLN A 245 -28.76 9.36 -18.03
C GLN A 245 -27.91 10.64 -17.89
N ALA A 246 -28.27 11.54 -16.97
CA ALA A 246 -27.54 12.78 -16.71
C ALA A 246 -26.08 12.57 -16.27
N GLU A 247 -25.82 11.56 -15.43
CA GLU A 247 -24.46 11.26 -14.97
C GLU A 247 -23.62 10.65 -16.10
N LEU A 248 -24.20 9.71 -16.85
CA LEU A 248 -23.55 9.08 -18.01
C LEU A 248 -23.16 10.13 -19.06
N CYS A 249 -24.08 11.03 -19.41
CA CYS A 249 -23.84 12.08 -20.40
C CYS A 249 -22.88 13.17 -19.90
N GLY A 250 -22.90 13.48 -18.60
CA GLY A 250 -21.91 14.35 -17.98
C GLY A 250 -20.48 13.80 -18.09
N LYS A 251 -20.30 12.48 -17.95
CA LYS A 251 -18.99 11.83 -18.14
C LYS A 251 -18.55 11.81 -19.61
N LEU A 252 -19.48 11.54 -20.54
CA LEU A 252 -19.20 11.61 -21.97
C LEU A 252 -18.71 13.00 -22.38
N SER A 253 -19.39 14.06 -21.93
CA SER A 253 -19.02 15.44 -22.23
C SER A 253 -17.63 15.82 -21.69
N ARG A 254 -17.28 15.42 -20.45
CA ARG A 254 -15.94 15.66 -19.88
C ARG A 254 -14.84 14.96 -20.68
N LEU A 255 -15.13 13.75 -21.15
CA LEU A 255 -14.19 13.01 -21.99
C LEU A 255 -13.98 13.70 -23.34
N GLN A 256 -15.03 14.22 -23.98
CA GLN A 256 -14.92 15.00 -25.23
C GLN A 256 -14.14 16.31 -25.05
N ALA A 257 -14.22 16.93 -23.86
CA ALA A 257 -13.50 18.17 -23.56
C ALA A 257 -12.02 17.96 -23.17
N ALA A 258 -11.61 16.74 -22.84
CA ALA A 258 -10.26 16.46 -22.36
C ALA A 258 -9.24 16.41 -23.52
N ARG A 259 -8.34 17.39 -23.59
CA ARG A 259 -7.31 17.49 -24.63
C ARG A 259 -6.04 16.66 -24.38
N SER A 260 -5.72 16.32 -23.13
CA SER A 260 -4.44 15.66 -22.78
C SER A 260 -4.54 14.50 -21.78
N GLU A 261 -5.67 14.33 -21.08
CA GLU A 261 -5.84 13.29 -20.06
C GLU A 261 -7.02 12.36 -20.37
N LEU A 262 -6.89 11.60 -21.47
CA LEU A 262 -7.94 10.71 -21.96
C LEU A 262 -8.12 9.47 -21.07
N THR A 263 -7.05 8.92 -20.49
CA THR A 263 -7.13 7.64 -19.76
C THR A 263 -8.01 7.70 -18.51
N GLY A 264 -7.95 8.80 -17.75
CA GLY A 264 -8.78 9.00 -16.56
C GLY A 264 -10.26 9.14 -16.92
N GLN A 265 -10.56 10.03 -17.87
CA GLN A 265 -11.93 10.28 -18.31
C GLN A 265 -12.56 9.06 -19.01
N LEU A 266 -11.76 8.27 -19.73
CA LEU A 266 -12.21 7.07 -20.42
C LEU A 266 -12.61 5.98 -19.42
N LYS A 267 -11.84 5.83 -18.34
CA LYS A 267 -12.13 4.90 -17.25
C LYS A 267 -13.42 5.31 -16.51
N ASP A 268 -13.60 6.61 -16.29
CA ASP A 268 -14.80 7.16 -15.68
C ASP A 268 -16.05 6.90 -16.52
N LEU A 269 -16.00 7.17 -17.83
CA LEU A 269 -17.10 6.89 -18.75
C LEU A 269 -17.43 5.39 -18.79
N ARG A 270 -16.41 4.54 -18.88
CA ARG A 270 -16.57 3.08 -18.85
C ARG A 270 -17.30 2.60 -17.59
N ASN A 271 -16.87 3.08 -16.43
CA ASN A 271 -17.49 2.67 -15.17
C ASN A 271 -18.94 3.19 -15.04
N ALA A 272 -19.24 4.40 -15.55
CA ALA A 272 -20.61 4.91 -15.59
C ALA A 272 -21.49 4.05 -16.52
N ALA A 273 -20.97 3.68 -17.70
CA ALA A 273 -21.66 2.82 -18.65
C ALA A 273 -21.92 1.39 -18.11
N ALA A 274 -20.96 0.78 -17.41
CA ALA A 274 -21.15 -0.54 -16.79
C ALA A 274 -22.30 -0.54 -15.75
N ASN A 275 -22.48 0.57 -15.05
CA ASN A 275 -23.46 0.73 -13.98
C ASN A 275 -24.76 1.40 -14.42
N TYR A 276 -24.87 1.79 -15.70
CA TYR A 276 -26.07 2.41 -16.23
C TYR A 276 -27.28 1.46 -16.12
N ARG A 277 -28.45 2.04 -15.82
CA ARG A 277 -29.74 1.35 -15.62
C ARG A 277 -30.88 2.19 -16.21
N GLY A 278 -30.80 2.51 -17.49
CA GLY A 278 -31.81 3.29 -18.22
C GLY A 278 -32.14 2.68 -19.60
N ALA A 279 -32.72 3.48 -20.50
CA ALA A 279 -33.02 3.03 -21.87
C ALA A 279 -31.74 2.62 -22.61
N ASP A 280 -31.80 1.52 -23.37
CA ASP A 280 -30.65 0.88 -24.04
C ASP A 280 -29.51 0.45 -23.10
N GLN A 281 -29.89 -0.03 -21.90
CA GLN A 281 -28.93 -0.48 -20.89
C GLN A 281 -27.91 -1.49 -21.42
N ASP A 282 -28.36 -2.48 -22.19
CA ASP A 282 -27.50 -3.56 -22.65
C ASP A 282 -26.54 -3.08 -23.74
N GLY A 283 -26.98 -2.17 -24.62
CA GLY A 283 -26.11 -1.48 -25.57
C GLY A 283 -25.05 -0.62 -24.88
N VAL A 284 -25.44 0.16 -23.86
CA VAL A 284 -24.52 0.99 -23.08
C VAL A 284 -23.48 0.13 -22.32
N ARG A 285 -23.87 -1.03 -21.78
CA ARG A 285 -22.92 -1.94 -21.15
C ARG A 285 -22.00 -2.62 -22.15
N ALA A 286 -22.50 -2.98 -23.34
CA ALA A 286 -21.66 -3.51 -24.40
C ALA A 286 -20.59 -2.49 -24.84
N ASP A 287 -20.93 -1.21 -24.87
CA ASP A 287 -19.98 -0.13 -25.12
C ASP A 287 -18.93 0.00 -23.99
N SER A 288 -19.33 -0.16 -22.72
CA SER A 288 -18.37 -0.24 -21.61
C SER A 288 -17.31 -1.34 -21.83
N ASP A 289 -17.71 -2.52 -22.29
CA ASP A 289 -16.77 -3.62 -22.53
C ASP A 289 -15.80 -3.30 -23.68
N LYS A 290 -16.28 -2.62 -24.74
CA LYS A 290 -15.42 -2.12 -25.83
C LYS A 290 -14.43 -1.08 -25.31
N LEU A 291 -14.88 -0.13 -24.48
CA LEU A 291 -14.02 0.87 -23.84
C LEU A 291 -12.94 0.23 -22.95
N GLY A 292 -13.26 -0.91 -22.32
CA GLY A 292 -12.31 -1.70 -21.55
C GLY A 292 -11.04 -2.07 -22.31
N LYS A 293 -11.16 -2.39 -23.61
CA LYS A 293 -10.04 -2.80 -24.47
C LYS A 293 -8.99 -1.70 -24.66
N PHE A 294 -9.39 -0.43 -24.59
CA PHE A 294 -8.50 0.72 -24.69
C PHE A 294 -7.85 1.12 -23.38
N THR A 295 -8.40 0.66 -22.24
CA THR A 295 -7.83 0.94 -20.91
C THR A 295 -6.77 -0.07 -20.48
N SER A 296 -6.64 -1.20 -21.17
CA SER A 296 -5.74 -2.31 -20.81
C SER A 296 -4.42 -2.38 -21.62
N SER A 297 -4.35 -1.79 -22.81
CA SER A 297 -3.14 -1.77 -23.65
C SER A 297 -2.37 -0.46 -23.43
N GLY A 298 -1.06 -0.56 -23.20
CA GLY A 298 -0.21 0.60 -22.96
C GLY A 298 -0.17 1.55 -24.16
N PHE A 299 -0.25 2.87 -23.87
CA PHE A 299 -0.09 4.01 -24.77
C PHE A 299 -0.17 3.73 -26.29
N HIS A 300 -1.37 3.45 -26.78
CA HIS A 300 -1.70 3.69 -28.18
C HIS A 300 -2.41 5.04 -28.30
N TRP A 301 -2.02 5.85 -29.28
CA TRP A 301 -2.78 7.02 -29.70
C TRP A 301 -4.14 6.54 -30.22
N LEU A 302 -5.19 6.73 -29.41
CA LEU A 302 -6.57 6.39 -29.78
C LEU A 302 -7.01 7.29 -30.93
N LYS A 303 -7.42 6.71 -32.05
CA LYS A 303 -8.05 7.49 -33.13
C LYS A 303 -9.48 7.81 -32.71
N ALA A 304 -9.97 9.00 -33.07
CA ALA A 304 -11.35 9.39 -32.79
C ALA A 304 -12.37 8.36 -33.32
N GLN A 305 -12.08 7.76 -34.48
CA GLN A 305 -12.91 6.72 -35.10
C GLN A 305 -13.04 5.45 -34.24
N ASP A 306 -11.99 5.07 -33.49
CA ASP A 306 -12.02 3.90 -32.61
C ASP A 306 -12.93 4.15 -31.39
N LEU A 307 -12.93 5.39 -30.89
CA LEU A 307 -13.80 5.83 -29.80
C LEU A 307 -15.26 5.99 -30.26
N ASP A 308 -15.47 6.47 -31.48
CA ASP A 308 -16.80 6.53 -32.09
C ASP A 308 -17.43 5.13 -32.20
N GLY A 309 -16.68 4.14 -32.69
CA GLY A 309 -17.16 2.77 -32.82
C GLY A 309 -17.43 2.07 -31.48
N ALA A 310 -16.76 2.51 -30.41
CA ALA A 310 -16.89 1.93 -29.08
C ALA A 310 -17.93 2.60 -28.18
N THR A 311 -18.52 3.71 -28.62
CA THR A 311 -19.47 4.52 -27.82
C THR A 311 -20.81 4.73 -28.52
N THR A 312 -21.19 3.90 -29.49
CA THR A 312 -22.42 4.07 -30.29
C THR A 312 -23.68 4.20 -29.43
N SER A 313 -23.97 3.26 -28.55
CA SER A 313 -25.15 3.28 -27.67
C SER A 313 -25.06 4.38 -26.63
N ILE A 314 -23.87 4.63 -26.07
CA ILE A 314 -23.65 5.76 -25.13
C ILE A 314 -23.98 7.09 -25.82
N ARG A 315 -23.56 7.28 -27.07
CA ARG A 315 -23.81 8.48 -27.87
C ARG A 315 -25.29 8.62 -28.24
N THR A 316 -25.96 7.54 -28.61
CA THR A 316 -27.40 7.54 -28.88
C THR A 316 -28.20 7.96 -27.64
N VAL A 317 -27.88 7.42 -26.46
CA VAL A 317 -28.52 7.80 -25.19
C VAL A 317 -28.25 9.26 -24.83
N CYS A 318 -27.08 9.79 -25.18
CA CYS A 318 -26.70 11.18 -24.89
C CYS A 318 -26.95 12.17 -26.04
N GLN A 319 -27.63 11.75 -27.11
CA GLN A 319 -27.89 12.55 -28.31
C GLN A 319 -26.62 13.23 -28.87
N ALA A 320 -25.50 12.51 -28.87
CA ALA A 320 -24.22 12.98 -29.38
C ALA A 320 -23.94 12.41 -30.78
N ASN A 321 -23.71 13.26 -31.77
CA ASN A 321 -23.51 12.82 -33.16
C ASN A 321 -22.15 12.13 -33.40
N SER A 322 -21.12 12.55 -32.66
CA SER A 322 -19.74 12.03 -32.77
C SER A 322 -18.99 12.29 -31.46
N PHE A 323 -17.87 11.60 -31.28
CA PHE A 323 -16.99 11.75 -30.15
C PHE A 323 -16.10 13.00 -30.28
N SER A 324 -15.59 13.29 -31.48
CA SER A 324 -14.95 14.57 -31.78
C SER A 324 -15.98 15.58 -32.28
N LYS A 325 -15.95 16.80 -31.74
CA LYS A 325 -16.57 17.96 -32.40
C LYS A 325 -15.74 18.37 -33.62
#